data_AF-A0A6P5GPU8-F1
#
_entry.id   AF-A0A6P5GPU8-F1
#
_cell.length_a   1.000
_cell.length_b   1.000
_cell.length_c   1.000
_cell.angle_alpha   90.00
_cell.angle_beta   90.00
_cell.angle_gamma   90.00
#
_symmetry.space_group_name_H-M   'P 1'
#
loop_
_entity.id
_entity.type
_entity.pdbx_description
1 polymer ?
#
loop_
_entity_poly.entity_id
_entity_poly.type
_entity_poly.pdbx_seq_one_letter_code
_entity_poly.pdbx_strand_id
1 'polypeptide(L)'
;MIWVTFHGAYDFGYVVKALLGGRRLPPRMDDFLALVRYYFGPLVFDVKHLMRHCQRMVGGLENAAKLLSVPRDVERAHQAGSDALLAARVFAELTRVYFAGRYDILGAFAAGVLYGLEPLH
;
A
#
# COMPACT_ATOMS: atom_id res chain seq x y z
N MET A 1 -1.69 -2.28 -14.39
CA MET A 1 -0.81 -2.92 -13.37
C MET A 1 -1.24 -2.41 -12.01
N ILE A 2 -1.26 -3.27 -10.98
CA ILE A 2 -1.62 -2.89 -9.60
C ILE A 2 -0.33 -2.82 -8.77
N TRP A 3 -0.17 -1.75 -8.01
CA TRP A 3 0.91 -1.60 -7.03
C TRP A 3 0.34 -1.71 -5.63
N VAL A 4 1.00 -2.48 -4.78
CA VAL A 4 0.60 -2.71 -3.40
C VAL A 4 1.75 -2.30 -2.50
N THR A 5 1.43 -1.58 -1.44
CA THR A 5 2.37 -1.20 -0.38
C THR A 5 1.74 -1.36 0.99
N PHE A 6 2.55 -1.27 2.05
CA PHE A 6 2.07 -1.20 3.43
C PHE A 6 2.71 0.01 4.11
N HIS A 7 1.91 1.03 4.43
CA HIS A 7 2.41 2.29 5.02
C HIS A 7 3.47 2.97 4.14
N GLY A 8 3.22 2.98 2.82
CA GLY A 8 4.25 3.11 1.80
C GLY A 8 4.65 4.52 1.40
N ALA A 9 4.20 5.55 2.12
CA ALA A 9 4.48 6.95 1.78
C ALA A 9 5.99 7.19 1.60
N TYR A 10 6.79 6.71 2.54
CA TYR A 10 8.25 6.84 2.47
C TYR A 10 8.87 5.93 1.41
N ASP A 11 8.36 4.71 1.21
CA ASP A 11 8.83 3.80 0.17
C ASP A 11 8.71 4.44 -1.21
N PHE A 12 7.54 5.02 -1.53
CA PHE A 12 7.34 5.78 -2.75
C PHE A 12 8.22 7.03 -2.80
N GLY A 13 8.41 7.72 -1.68
CA GLY A 13 9.36 8.84 -1.58
C GLY A 13 10.76 8.47 -2.03
N TYR A 14 11.30 7.35 -1.54
CA TYR A 14 12.62 6.86 -1.93
C TYR A 14 12.69 6.42 -3.39
N VAL A 15 11.70 5.66 -3.88
CA VAL A 15 11.71 5.19 -5.26
C VAL A 15 11.54 6.35 -6.24
N VAL A 16 10.61 7.28 -6.00
CA VAL A 16 10.45 8.49 -6.83
C VAL A 16 11.73 9.33 -6.82
N LYS A 17 12.37 9.51 -5.66
CA LYS A 17 13.66 10.21 -5.59
C LYS A 17 14.73 9.53 -6.44
N ALA A 18 14.80 8.19 -6.43
CA ALA A 18 15.71 7.44 -7.27
C ALA A 18 15.39 7.63 -8.77
N LEU A 19 14.12 7.54 -9.15
CA LEU A 19 13.64 7.76 -10.53
C LEU A 19 13.90 9.19 -11.04
N LEU A 20 13.92 10.17 -10.14
CA LEU A 20 14.28 11.56 -10.44
C LEU A 20 15.81 11.78 -10.51
N GLY A 21 16.63 10.74 -10.43
CA GLY A 21 18.08 10.86 -10.43
C GLY A 21 18.65 11.50 -9.17
N GLY A 22 17.99 11.30 -8.02
CA GLY A 22 18.43 11.81 -6.72
C GLY A 22 18.06 13.26 -6.42
N ARG A 23 17.34 13.94 -7.33
CA ARG A 23 16.84 15.31 -7.12
C ARG A 23 15.89 15.39 -5.91
N ARG A 24 15.70 16.60 -5.40
CA ARG A 24 14.72 16.85 -4.33
C ARG A 24 13.32 16.47 -4.81
N LEU A 25 12.54 15.87 -3.91
CA LEU A 25 11.12 15.61 -4.15
C LEU A 25 10.36 16.96 -4.24
N PRO A 26 9.22 17.00 -4.94
CA PRO A 26 8.38 18.19 -4.98
C PRO A 26 8.00 18.66 -3.57
N PRO A 27 7.98 19.97 -3.30
CA PRO A 27 7.62 20.50 -1.99
C PRO A 27 6.11 20.42 -1.71
N ARG A 28 5.28 20.29 -2.75
CA ARG A 28 3.83 20.14 -2.63
C ARG A 28 3.44 18.67 -2.68
N MET A 29 2.52 18.27 -1.81
CA MET A 29 2.03 16.89 -1.75
C MET A 29 1.35 16.46 -3.05
N ASP A 30 0.52 17.33 -3.65
CA ASP A 30 -0.18 17.02 -4.91
C ASP A 30 0.78 16.70 -6.05
N ASP A 31 1.88 17.46 -6.15
CA ASP A 31 2.92 17.24 -7.17
C ASP A 31 3.64 15.90 -6.93
N PHE A 32 3.91 15.55 -5.67
CA PHE A 32 4.47 14.26 -5.32
C PHE A 32 3.52 13.11 -5.69
N LEU A 33 2.24 13.20 -5.32
CA LEU A 33 1.23 12.19 -5.65
C LEU A 33 0.99 12.07 -7.16
N ALA A 34 1.10 13.19 -7.90
CA ALA A 34 1.08 13.17 -9.36
C ALA A 34 2.25 12.38 -9.95
N LEU A 35 3.46 12.49 -9.39
CA LEU A 35 4.60 11.66 -9.80
C LEU A 35 4.38 10.19 -9.46
N VAL A 36 3.82 9.88 -8.28
CA VAL A 36 3.47 8.49 -7.93
C VAL A 36 2.49 7.93 -8.96
N ARG A 37 1.43 8.66 -9.28
CA ARG A 37 0.47 8.24 -10.32
C ARG A 37 1.10 8.11 -11.70
N TYR A 38 2.05 8.98 -12.05
CA TYR A 38 2.75 8.94 -13.33
C TYR A 38 3.61 7.68 -13.48
N TYR A 39 4.42 7.35 -12.46
CA TYR A 39 5.34 6.21 -12.53
C TYR A 39 4.68 4.85 -12.25
N PHE A 40 3.70 4.82 -11.33
CA PHE A 40 3.11 3.57 -10.83
C PHE A 40 1.66 3.36 -11.32
N GLY A 41 1.07 4.35 -11.98
CA GLY A 41 -0.31 4.31 -12.46
C GLY A 41 -1.35 4.63 -11.37
N PRO A 42 -2.65 4.54 -11.70
CA PRO A 42 -3.72 4.93 -10.79
C PRO A 42 -4.06 3.87 -9.73
N LEU A 43 -3.72 2.60 -9.98
CA LEU A 43 -4.08 1.47 -9.11
C LEU A 43 -2.98 1.17 -8.08
N VAL A 44 -2.71 2.14 -7.22
CA VAL A 44 -1.83 2.01 -6.05
C VAL A 44 -2.70 1.79 -4.82
N PHE A 45 -2.43 0.75 -4.04
CA PHE A 45 -3.18 0.46 -2.81
C PHE A 45 -2.24 0.36 -1.62
N ASP A 46 -2.53 1.13 -0.58
CA ASP A 46 -1.87 1.00 0.71
C ASP A 46 -2.70 0.07 1.62
N VAL A 47 -2.13 -1.08 1.95
CA VAL A 47 -2.74 -2.09 2.82
C VAL A 47 -3.08 -1.52 4.19
N LYS A 48 -2.28 -0.60 4.73
CA LYS A 48 -2.55 0.00 6.03
C LYS A 48 -3.76 0.93 5.97
N HIS A 49 -3.95 1.64 4.86
CA HIS A 49 -5.16 2.41 4.62
C HIS A 49 -6.38 1.47 4.54
N LEU A 50 -6.31 0.38 3.76
CA LEU A 50 -7.38 -0.61 3.68
C LEU A 50 -7.73 -1.21 5.04
N MET A 51 -6.74 -1.57 5.85
CA MET A 51 -6.93 -2.12 7.21
C MET A 51 -7.67 -1.18 8.15
N ARG A 52 -7.45 0.14 8.03
CA ARG A 52 -8.14 1.13 8.87
C ARG A 52 -9.64 1.11 8.65
N HIS A 53 -10.07 0.86 7.42
CA HIS A 53 -11.47 0.88 7.01
C HIS A 53 -12.12 -0.51 6.97
N CYS A 54 -11.35 -1.57 6.81
CA CYS A 54 -11.80 -2.95 6.91
C CYS A 54 -11.57 -3.45 8.35
N GLN A 55 -12.63 -3.54 9.16
CA GLN A 55 -12.59 -4.02 10.56
C GLN A 55 -11.78 -3.19 11.57
N ARG A 56 -11.31 -1.98 11.24
CA ARG A 56 -10.48 -1.16 12.14
C ARG A 56 -9.27 -1.96 12.67
N MET A 57 -8.66 -2.79 11.84
CA MET A 57 -7.50 -3.58 12.25
C MET A 57 -6.37 -2.65 12.68
N VAL A 58 -5.92 -2.80 13.92
CA VAL A 58 -4.86 -1.98 14.51
C VAL A 58 -3.56 -2.78 14.56
N GLY A 59 -2.47 -2.17 14.09
CA GLY A 59 -1.13 -2.72 14.20
C GLY A 59 -0.35 -2.72 12.89
N GLY A 60 0.70 -3.54 12.85
CA GLY A 60 1.57 -3.72 11.69
C GLY A 60 1.07 -4.79 10.72
N LEU A 61 1.81 -4.97 9.62
CA LEU A 61 1.53 -5.96 8.59
C LEU A 61 1.46 -7.40 9.14
N GLU A 62 2.30 -7.71 10.14
CA GLU A 62 2.27 -9.00 10.85
C GLU A 62 0.95 -9.28 11.56
N ASN A 63 0.37 -8.25 12.20
CA ASN A 63 -0.93 -8.40 12.85
C ASN A 63 -2.03 -8.63 11.81
N ALA A 64 -1.95 -7.93 10.68
CA ALA A 64 -2.89 -8.13 9.56
C ALA A 64 -2.82 -9.56 9.03
N ALA A 65 -1.61 -10.08 8.81
CA ALA A 65 -1.40 -11.44 8.34
C ALA A 65 -1.97 -12.47 9.31
N LYS A 66 -1.74 -12.31 10.62
CA LYS A 66 -2.31 -13.19 11.66
C LYS A 66 -3.83 -13.16 11.68
N LEU A 67 -4.43 -11.97 11.66
CA LEU A 67 -5.89 -11.81 11.70
C LEU A 67 -6.58 -12.42 10.47
N LEU A 68 -5.92 -12.36 9.32
CA LEU A 68 -6.42 -12.92 8.06
C LEU A 68 -5.96 -14.36 7.82
N SER A 69 -5.26 -14.98 8.77
CA SER A 69 -4.68 -16.33 8.64
C SER A 69 -3.80 -16.50 7.40
N VAL A 70 -3.09 -15.44 7.01
CA VAL A 70 -2.12 -15.44 5.91
C VAL A 70 -0.76 -15.94 6.44
N PRO A 71 -0.21 -17.04 5.91
CA PRO A 71 1.06 -17.56 6.37
C PRO A 71 2.22 -16.65 5.94
N ARG A 72 3.14 -16.41 6.88
CA ARG A 72 4.46 -15.83 6.60
C ARG A 72 5.47 -16.95 6.46
N ASP A 73 6.25 -16.91 5.39
CA ASP A 73 7.36 -17.84 5.21
C ASP A 73 8.42 -17.48 6.28
N VAL A 74 8.57 -18.38 7.27
CA VAL A 74 9.17 -18.11 8.60
C VAL A 74 10.64 -17.67 8.54
N GLU A 75 11.35 -17.98 7.46
CA GLU A 75 12.82 -17.85 7.41
C GLU A 75 13.34 -16.43 7.14
N ARG A 76 12.50 -15.45 6.75
CA ARG A 76 12.98 -14.11 6.30
C ARG A 76 12.14 -12.93 6.78
N ALA A 77 11.66 -12.95 8.01
CA ALA A 77 11.01 -11.78 8.59
C ALA A 77 11.92 -10.53 8.52
N HIS A 78 11.33 -9.36 8.26
CA HIS A 78 12.00 -8.05 8.23
C HIS A 78 12.99 -7.78 7.09
N GLN A 79 12.90 -8.53 5.98
CA GLN A 79 13.52 -8.16 4.71
C GLN A 79 12.48 -7.61 3.75
N ALA A 80 12.84 -6.56 2.99
CA ALA A 80 11.92 -5.87 2.08
C ALA A 80 11.20 -6.81 1.10
N GLY A 81 11.87 -7.85 0.59
CA GLY A 81 11.25 -8.83 -0.30
C GLY A 81 10.20 -9.71 0.40
N SER A 82 10.47 -10.16 1.62
CA SER A 82 9.51 -10.94 2.41
C SER A 82 8.31 -10.09 2.85
N ASP A 83 8.56 -8.84 3.26
CA ASP A 83 7.52 -7.90 3.64
C ASP A 83 6.64 -7.52 2.43
N ALA A 84 7.23 -7.31 1.25
CA ALA A 84 6.48 -7.05 0.02
C ALA A 84 5.58 -8.23 -0.38
N LEU A 85 6.10 -9.46 -0.28
CA LEU A 85 5.31 -10.67 -0.53
C LEU A 85 4.16 -10.81 0.48
N LEU A 86 4.43 -10.56 1.76
CA LEU A 86 3.39 -10.60 2.79
C LEU A 86 2.33 -9.51 2.58
N ALA A 87 2.73 -8.29 2.20
CA ALA A 87 1.81 -7.21 1.87
C ALA A 87 0.91 -7.57 0.69
N ALA A 88 1.46 -8.19 -0.36
CA ALA A 88 0.69 -8.68 -1.49
C ALA A 88 -0.31 -9.79 -1.11
N ARG A 89 0.11 -10.75 -0.28
CA ARG A 89 -0.78 -11.83 0.21
C ARG A 89 -1.91 -11.27 1.09
N VAL A 90 -1.58 -10.37 2.03
CA VAL A 90 -2.57 -9.68 2.87
C VAL A 90 -3.55 -8.87 2.04
N PHE A 91 -3.07 -8.13 1.04
CA PHE A 91 -3.92 -7.37 0.12
C PHE A 91 -4.90 -8.27 -0.64
N ALA A 92 -4.43 -9.39 -1.18
CA ALA A 92 -5.28 -10.35 -1.88
C ALA A 92 -6.38 -10.89 -0.97
N GLU A 93 -6.04 -11.23 0.27
CA GLU A 93 -7.00 -11.75 1.24
C GLU A 93 -8.01 -10.69 1.71
N LEU A 94 -7.56 -9.44 1.93
CA LEU A 94 -8.47 -8.32 2.20
C LEU A 94 -9.45 -8.11 1.05
N THR A 95 -8.95 -8.14 -0.18
CA THR A 95 -9.78 -7.98 -1.39
C THR A 95 -10.81 -9.10 -1.49
N ARG A 96 -10.41 -10.34 -1.20
CA ARG A 96 -11.30 -11.51 -1.21
C ARG A 96 -12.39 -11.42 -0.14
N VAL A 97 -12.02 -11.09 1.09
CA VAL A 97 -12.93 -11.12 2.26
C VAL A 97 -13.86 -9.90 2.28
N TYR A 98 -13.35 -8.69 2.04
CA TYR A 98 -14.12 -7.45 2.22
C TYR A 98 -14.71 -6.89 0.94
N PHE A 99 -14.14 -7.25 -0.21
CA PHE A 99 -14.58 -6.75 -1.50
C PHE A 99 -15.06 -7.86 -2.43
N ALA A 100 -15.17 -9.11 -1.94
CA ALA A 100 -15.60 -10.27 -2.73
C ALA A 100 -14.81 -10.45 -4.05
N GLY A 101 -13.52 -10.06 -4.06
CA GLY A 101 -12.68 -10.10 -5.26
C GLY A 101 -12.95 -8.99 -6.29
N ARG A 102 -13.83 -8.02 -6.00
CA ARG A 102 -14.25 -6.94 -6.90
C ARG A 102 -13.27 -5.77 -6.91
N TYR A 103 -12.34 -5.80 -7.86
CA TYR A 103 -11.34 -4.73 -8.04
C TYR A 103 -11.94 -3.39 -8.51
N ASP A 104 -13.13 -3.40 -9.11
CA ASP A 104 -13.91 -2.20 -9.46
C ASP A 104 -14.32 -1.42 -8.20
N ILE A 105 -14.89 -2.12 -7.20
CA ILE A 105 -15.29 -1.50 -5.93
C ILE A 105 -14.05 -1.06 -5.16
N LEU A 106 -13.05 -1.95 -5.03
CA LEU A 106 -11.82 -1.65 -4.32
C LEU A 106 -11.11 -0.43 -4.92
N GLY A 107 -11.08 -0.33 -6.25
CA GLY A 107 -10.52 0.80 -6.96
C GLY A 107 -11.23 2.11 -6.63
N ALA A 108 -12.55 2.12 -6.71
CA ALA A 108 -13.36 3.29 -6.34
C ALA A 108 -13.21 3.68 -4.86
N PHE A 109 -12.91 2.70 -4.00
CA PHE A 109 -12.80 2.89 -2.56
C PHE A 109 -11.44 3.46 -2.12
N ALA A 110 -10.33 2.96 -2.65
CA ALA A 110 -9.00 3.22 -2.06
C ALA A 110 -7.85 3.41 -3.08
N ALA A 111 -8.12 3.41 -4.38
CA ALA A 111 -7.04 3.56 -5.36
C ALA A 111 -6.36 4.94 -5.25
N GLY A 112 -5.02 4.93 -5.23
CA GLY A 112 -4.19 6.13 -5.16
C GLY A 112 -4.10 6.77 -3.78
N VAL A 113 -4.70 6.17 -2.75
CA VAL A 113 -4.69 6.69 -1.38
C VAL A 113 -3.57 6.01 -0.59
N LEU A 114 -2.60 6.81 -0.12
CA LEU A 114 -1.50 6.36 0.73
C LEU A 114 -1.78 6.72 2.19
N TYR A 115 -1.50 5.79 3.10
CA TYR A 115 -1.75 6.01 4.52
C TYR A 115 -0.91 7.20 5.04
N GLY A 116 -1.55 8.12 5.75
CA GLY A 116 -0.93 9.32 6.32
C GLY A 116 -0.82 10.49 5.33
N LEU A 117 -1.15 10.28 4.06
CA LEU A 117 -1.20 11.30 3.01
C LEU A 117 -2.63 11.49 2.48
N GLU A 118 -3.63 11.04 3.23
CA GLU A 118 -5.03 11.22 2.84
C GLU A 118 -5.39 12.71 2.79
N PRO A 119 -6.26 13.14 1.84
CA PRO A 119 -6.82 14.48 1.87
C PRO A 119 -7.51 14.74 3.22
N LEU A 120 -7.19 15.86 3.87
CA LEU A 120 -7.92 16.32 5.05
C LEU A 120 -9.35 16.65 4.59
N HIS A 121 -10.33 15.89 5.08
CA HIS A 121 -11.75 16.18 4.91
C HIS A 121 -12.24 17.12 6.01
#